data_AF-A0A7C1BCF0-F1
#
_entry.id   AF-A0A7C1BCF0-F1
#
_cell.length_a   1.000
_cell.length_b   1.000
_cell.length_c   1.000
_cell.angle_alpha   90.00
_cell.angle_beta   90.00
_cell.angle_gamma   90.00
#
_symmetry.space_group_name_H-M   'P 1'
#
loop_
_entity.id
_entity.type
_entity.pdbx_description
1 polymer ?
#
loop_
_entity_poly.entity_id
_entity_poly.type
_entity_poly.pdbx_seq_one_letter_code
_entity_poly.pdbx_strand_id
1 'polypeptide(L)'
;MRIFLFGYYGYGNFGDEILLSCSIELLKKICGDPKIHILLPRKSHPFENNPKVSRLNLPGIVLNILKSDLVVGGGGGIFQDETSLRSFLYYSFIVFTALILRKDVILLCHGIGPLRRKLSRWMMRKILSSRHVYPILRDEVSYRYCRMISKNAVLSVDLLVLKRLETPRKVDRNTGKISMILRKIPEDMEDFTKILASIGVSEIDLLVFFPNMDYGTNRKLQEDLREKFKVRILMNHEDLVESVMTSRFVMTERLHGAILSTLVGTPFISNLRIKKI
;
A
#
# COMPACT_ATOMS: atom_id res chain seq x y z
N MET A 1 26.74 3.15 -5.12
CA MET A 1 26.03 2.28 -4.16
C MET A 1 24.98 1.43 -4.88
N ARG A 2 24.81 0.17 -4.46
CA ARG A 2 23.81 -0.79 -4.97
C ARG A 2 22.78 -1.11 -3.88
N ILE A 3 21.50 -0.95 -4.21
CA ILE A 3 20.40 -1.26 -3.30
C ILE A 3 19.59 -2.42 -3.86
N PHE A 4 19.27 -3.40 -3.02
CA PHE A 4 18.25 -4.40 -3.31
C PHE A 4 16.93 -4.00 -2.64
N LEU A 5 15.94 -3.62 -3.46
CA LEU A 5 14.64 -3.13 -3.02
C LEU A 5 13.57 -4.22 -3.15
N PHE A 6 12.89 -4.54 -2.06
CA PHE A 6 11.80 -5.52 -2.03
C PHE A 6 10.51 -4.93 -1.45
N GLY A 7 9.39 -5.55 -1.81
CA GLY A 7 8.04 -5.20 -1.39
C GLY A 7 7.00 -5.98 -2.19
N TYR A 8 5.71 -5.71 -1.97
CA TYR A 8 4.62 -6.35 -2.74
C TYR A 8 4.30 -5.57 -4.02
N TYR A 9 5.31 -5.40 -4.86
CA TYR A 9 5.18 -4.65 -6.11
C TYR A 9 4.88 -5.59 -7.27
N GLY A 10 4.31 -5.05 -8.35
CA GLY A 10 4.10 -5.80 -9.58
C GLY A 10 2.80 -6.56 -9.71
N TYR A 11 1.89 -6.37 -8.76
CA TYR A 11 0.61 -7.07 -8.72
C TYR A 11 -0.58 -6.16 -9.06
N GLY A 12 -0.33 -4.89 -9.43
CA GLY A 12 -1.37 -3.95 -9.81
C GLY A 12 -2.17 -3.40 -8.62
N ASN A 13 -1.64 -3.52 -7.40
CA ASN A 13 -2.19 -2.84 -6.24
C ASN A 13 -1.72 -1.39 -6.25
N PHE A 14 -2.62 -0.45 -6.56
CA PHE A 14 -2.38 0.98 -6.64
C PHE A 14 -1.53 1.51 -5.47
N GLY A 15 -1.86 1.09 -4.24
CA GLY A 15 -1.10 1.49 -3.06
C GLY A 15 0.36 1.04 -3.13
N ASP A 16 0.58 -0.26 -3.31
CA ASP A 16 1.95 -0.82 -3.33
C ASP A 16 2.76 -0.33 -4.54
N GLU A 17 2.13 -0.09 -5.70
CA GLU A 17 2.83 0.49 -6.87
C GLU A 17 3.28 1.93 -6.61
N ILE A 18 2.49 2.73 -5.89
CA ILE A 18 2.91 4.07 -5.49
C ILE A 18 4.03 4.00 -4.44
N LEU A 19 3.95 3.08 -3.48
CA LEU A 19 5.01 2.87 -2.50
C LEU A 19 6.35 2.52 -3.15
N LEU A 20 6.35 1.75 -4.25
CA LEU A 20 7.54 1.50 -5.06
C LEU A 20 8.11 2.81 -5.62
N SER A 21 7.29 3.63 -6.29
CA SER A 21 7.73 4.90 -6.85
C SER A 21 8.32 5.84 -5.78
N CYS A 22 7.63 5.98 -4.64
CA CYS A 22 8.06 6.83 -3.53
C CYS A 22 9.37 6.31 -2.91
N SER A 23 9.53 4.98 -2.79
CA SER A 23 10.77 4.37 -2.31
C SER A 23 11.94 4.70 -3.23
N ILE A 24 11.76 4.57 -4.54
CA ILE A 24 12.82 4.87 -5.52
C ILE A 24 13.18 6.36 -5.48
N GLU A 25 12.18 7.25 -5.53
CA GLU A 25 12.38 8.70 -5.46
C GLU A 25 13.13 9.11 -4.19
N LEU A 26 12.72 8.59 -3.03
CA LEU A 26 13.38 8.88 -1.75
C LEU A 26 14.82 8.37 -1.71
N LEU A 27 15.07 7.14 -2.15
CA LEU A 27 16.42 6.57 -2.17
C LEU A 27 17.34 7.32 -3.14
N LYS A 28 16.84 7.76 -4.30
CA LYS A 28 17.60 8.59 -5.23
C LYS A 28 17.94 9.95 -4.63
N LYS A 29 17.00 10.56 -3.92
CA LYS A 29 17.19 11.85 -3.23
C LYS A 29 18.23 11.76 -2.12
N ILE A 30 18.18 10.72 -1.29
CA ILE A 30 19.09 10.57 -0.14
C ILE A 30 20.48 10.13 -0.59
N CYS A 31 20.56 9.23 -1.58
CA CYS A 31 21.81 8.53 -1.88
C CYS A 31 22.50 8.95 -3.18
N GLY A 32 22.00 9.98 -3.88
CA GLY A 32 22.61 10.49 -5.10
C GLY A 32 22.54 9.51 -6.28
N ASP A 33 21.32 9.08 -6.64
CA ASP A 33 21.03 8.16 -7.75
C ASP A 33 21.72 6.78 -7.69
N PRO A 34 21.39 5.95 -6.67
CA PRO A 34 21.98 4.62 -6.54
C PRO A 34 21.45 3.64 -7.59
N LYS A 35 22.21 2.56 -7.83
CA LYS A 35 21.75 1.45 -8.67
C LYS A 35 20.77 0.58 -7.86
N ILE A 36 19.47 0.74 -8.12
CA ILE A 36 18.40 0.02 -7.39
C ILE A 36 17.96 -1.20 -8.21
N HIS A 37 18.15 -2.39 -7.64
CA HIS A 37 17.65 -3.66 -8.15
C HIS A 37 16.34 -4.00 -7.45
N ILE A 38 15.24 -4.13 -8.21
CA ILE A 38 13.90 -4.24 -7.66
C ILE A 38 13.40 -5.68 -7.77
N LEU A 39 12.88 -6.22 -6.67
CA LEU A 39 12.18 -7.49 -6.66
C LEU A 39 10.77 -7.35 -7.26
N LEU A 40 10.55 -7.96 -8.43
CA LEU A 40 9.29 -7.88 -9.18
C LEU A 40 8.85 -9.27 -9.68
N PRO A 41 7.55 -9.49 -9.94
CA PRO A 41 7.11 -10.64 -10.71
C PRO A 41 7.66 -10.58 -12.14
N ARG A 42 7.64 -11.72 -12.84
CA ARG A 42 8.20 -11.85 -14.21
C ARG A 42 7.51 -10.99 -15.27
N LYS A 43 6.29 -10.50 -15.02
CA LYS A 43 5.53 -9.68 -15.98
C LYS A 43 6.17 -8.30 -16.13
N SER A 44 6.11 -7.73 -17.33
CA SER A 44 6.55 -6.37 -17.60
C SER A 44 5.87 -5.40 -16.65
N HIS A 45 6.63 -4.39 -16.22
CA HIS A 45 6.19 -3.44 -15.20
C HIS A 45 6.77 -2.07 -15.53
N PRO A 46 5.99 -0.98 -15.41
CA PRO A 46 6.33 0.37 -15.88
C PRO A 46 7.63 0.97 -15.33
N PHE A 47 8.23 0.41 -14.27
CA PHE A 47 9.56 0.82 -13.80
C PHE A 47 10.69 0.25 -14.70
N GLU A 48 10.67 0.55 -15.99
CA GLU A 48 11.53 -0.04 -17.02
C GLU A 48 13.02 0.28 -16.85
N ASN A 49 13.35 1.39 -16.19
CA ASN A 49 14.72 1.89 -16.10
C ASN A 49 15.57 1.22 -14.99
N ASN A 50 14.97 0.39 -14.14
CA ASN A 50 15.67 -0.27 -13.03
C ASN A 50 15.87 -1.77 -13.27
N PRO A 51 17.05 -2.33 -12.92
CA PRO A 51 17.25 -3.78 -12.97
C PRO A 51 16.21 -4.55 -12.16
N LYS A 52 15.62 -5.58 -12.78
CA LYS A 52 14.52 -6.36 -12.20
C LYS A 52 15.02 -7.74 -11.77
N VAL A 53 14.60 -8.18 -10.59
CA VAL A 53 14.88 -9.52 -10.06
C VAL A 53 13.57 -10.26 -9.92
N SER A 54 13.45 -11.40 -10.60
CA SER A 54 12.25 -12.23 -10.53
C SER A 54 12.06 -12.79 -9.12
N ARG A 55 10.85 -12.63 -8.59
CA ARG A 55 10.42 -13.23 -7.30
C ARG A 55 10.58 -14.73 -7.22
N LEU A 56 10.49 -15.42 -8.36
CA LEU A 56 10.60 -16.87 -8.46
C LEU A 56 12.06 -17.34 -8.54
N ASN A 57 13.01 -16.44 -8.82
CA ASN A 57 14.41 -16.78 -8.96
C ASN A 57 15.13 -16.63 -7.60
N LEU A 58 14.98 -17.62 -6.72
CA LEU A 58 15.62 -17.61 -5.40
C LEU A 58 17.16 -17.46 -5.48
N PRO A 59 17.90 -18.19 -6.35
CA PRO A 59 19.34 -17.97 -6.53
C PRO A 59 19.66 -16.53 -6.96
N GLY A 60 18.86 -15.98 -7.88
CA GLY A 60 18.99 -14.59 -8.30
C GLY A 60 18.77 -13.59 -7.16
N ILE A 61 17.82 -13.84 -6.27
CA ILE A 61 17.58 -13.01 -5.08
C ILE A 61 18.81 -13.03 -4.17
N VAL A 62 19.32 -14.22 -3.82
CA VAL A 62 20.51 -14.35 -2.97
C VAL A 62 21.72 -13.64 -3.60
N LEU A 63 21.94 -13.80 -4.91
CA LEU A 63 23.04 -13.15 -5.62
C LEU A 63 22.91 -11.62 -5.63
N ASN A 64 21.69 -11.08 -5.77
CA ASN A 64 21.46 -9.64 -5.74
C ASN A 64 21.64 -9.07 -4.33
N ILE A 65 21.22 -9.79 -3.29
CA ILE A 65 21.49 -9.43 -1.88
C ILE A 65 23.01 -9.45 -1.61
N LEU A 66 23.72 -10.49 -2.07
CA LEU A 66 25.17 -10.59 -1.90
C LEU A 66 25.90 -9.38 -2.52
N LYS A 67 25.46 -8.97 -3.72
CA LYS A 67 26.04 -7.86 -4.48
C LYS A 67 25.54 -6.48 -4.05
N SER A 68 24.55 -6.37 -3.16
CA SER A 68 24.04 -5.08 -2.70
C SER A 68 24.85 -4.55 -1.52
N ASP A 69 24.93 -3.24 -1.41
CA ASP A 69 25.50 -2.56 -0.23
C ASP A 69 24.43 -2.44 0.87
N LEU A 70 23.17 -2.30 0.45
CA LEU A 70 22.01 -2.10 1.32
C LEU A 70 20.81 -2.92 0.82
N VAL A 71 20.03 -3.46 1.75
CA VAL A 71 18.74 -4.12 1.46
C VAL A 71 17.62 -3.27 2.03
N VAL A 72 16.60 -2.97 1.22
CA VAL A 72 15.50 -2.08 1.62
C VAL A 72 14.16 -2.78 1.37
N GLY A 73 13.33 -2.87 2.40
CA GLY A 73 11.92 -3.18 2.27
C GLY A 73 11.12 -1.88 2.17
N GLY A 74 10.55 -1.55 1.00
CA GLY A 74 9.93 -0.25 0.74
C GLY A 74 8.42 -0.18 1.04
N GLY A 75 8.08 0.22 2.27
CA GLY A 75 6.71 0.48 2.70
C GLY A 75 5.79 -0.74 2.71
N GLY A 76 4.52 -0.48 3.01
CA GLY A 76 3.47 -1.48 2.94
C GLY A 76 3.34 -2.32 4.22
N GLY A 77 2.57 -3.40 4.12
CA GLY A 77 2.21 -4.25 5.26
C GLY A 77 2.49 -5.73 4.99
N ILE A 78 3.69 -6.06 4.48
CA ILE A 78 4.03 -7.43 4.08
C ILE A 78 4.44 -8.34 5.25
N PHE A 79 4.81 -7.76 6.41
CA PHE A 79 5.17 -8.50 7.62
C PHE A 79 3.94 -8.76 8.51
N GLN A 80 2.99 -9.51 7.97
CA GLN A 80 1.78 -9.97 8.66
C GLN A 80 1.37 -11.35 8.19
N ASP A 81 0.69 -12.11 9.05
CA ASP A 81 0.34 -13.49 8.76
C ASP A 81 -1.17 -13.75 8.72
N GLU A 82 -1.98 -12.70 8.75
CA GLU A 82 -3.43 -12.78 8.64
C GLU A 82 -3.87 -13.13 7.22
N THR A 83 -3.28 -12.50 6.21
CA THR A 83 -3.61 -12.77 4.81
C THR A 83 -2.90 -14.01 4.26
N SER A 84 -1.61 -14.19 4.59
CA SER A 84 -0.82 -15.29 4.06
C SER A 84 0.45 -15.52 4.87
N LEU A 85 0.55 -16.68 5.52
CA LEU A 85 1.79 -17.13 6.15
C LEU A 85 2.92 -17.28 5.11
N ARG A 86 2.59 -17.78 3.91
CA ARG A 86 3.58 -18.00 2.85
C ARG A 86 4.26 -16.70 2.43
N SER A 87 3.47 -15.61 2.32
CA SER A 87 3.99 -14.27 2.03
C SER A 87 4.93 -13.80 3.15
N PHE A 88 4.52 -13.93 4.41
CA PHE A 88 5.35 -13.58 5.56
C PHE A 88 6.68 -14.35 5.57
N LEU A 89 6.64 -15.68 5.35
CA LEU A 89 7.83 -16.52 5.31
C LEU A 89 8.77 -16.12 4.16
N TYR A 90 8.22 -15.81 2.99
CA TYR A 90 8.98 -15.38 1.83
C TYR A 90 9.76 -14.08 2.07
N TYR A 91 9.12 -13.05 2.63
CA TYR A 91 9.81 -11.80 2.92
C TYR A 91 10.75 -11.91 4.12
N SER A 92 10.41 -12.73 5.10
CA SER A 92 11.34 -13.04 6.20
C SER A 92 12.58 -13.76 5.69
N PHE A 93 12.47 -14.66 4.70
CA PHE A 93 13.60 -15.32 4.07
C PHE A 93 14.56 -14.31 3.41
N ILE A 94 14.04 -13.30 2.72
CA ILE A 94 14.86 -12.22 2.13
C ILE A 94 15.67 -11.50 3.21
N VAL A 95 15.00 -11.11 4.30
CA VAL A 95 15.67 -10.40 5.42
C VAL A 95 16.69 -11.30 6.11
N PHE A 96 16.35 -12.57 6.39
CA PHE A 96 17.31 -13.51 6.99
C PHE A 96 18.53 -13.74 6.10
N THR A 97 18.33 -13.86 4.78
CA THR A 97 19.44 -14.00 3.81
C THR A 97 20.35 -12.78 3.88
N ALA A 98 19.79 -11.57 3.91
CA ALA A 98 20.56 -10.34 4.08
C ALA A 98 21.37 -10.34 5.37
N LEU A 99 20.75 -10.75 6.48
CA LEU A 99 21.42 -10.84 7.79
C LEU A 99 22.55 -11.87 7.83
N ILE A 100 22.36 -13.05 7.23
CA ILE A 100 23.41 -14.08 7.11
C ILE A 100 24.60 -13.53 6.33
N LEU A 101 24.32 -12.78 5.26
CA LEU A 101 25.32 -12.10 4.44
C LEU A 101 25.83 -10.78 5.04
N ARG A 102 25.48 -10.49 6.29
CA ARG A 102 25.88 -9.28 7.06
C ARG A 102 25.56 -7.97 6.34
N LYS A 103 24.46 -7.94 5.58
CA LYS A 103 23.95 -6.72 4.94
C LYS A 103 23.05 -5.97 5.91
N ASP A 104 23.15 -4.65 5.87
CA ASP A 104 22.20 -3.79 6.57
C ASP A 104 20.85 -3.82 5.85
N VAL A 105 19.78 -3.86 6.64
CA VAL A 105 18.40 -3.96 6.19
C VAL A 105 17.60 -2.78 6.75
N ILE A 106 17.04 -1.96 5.87
CA ILE A 106 16.09 -0.92 6.25
C ILE A 106 14.68 -1.43 5.94
N LEU A 107 13.82 -1.48 6.96
CA LEU A 107 12.39 -1.67 6.76
C LEU A 107 11.78 -0.28 6.67
N LEU A 108 11.75 0.28 5.47
CA LEU A 108 11.39 1.68 5.22
C LEU A 108 9.88 1.87 5.33
N CYS A 109 9.41 2.69 6.28
CA CYS A 109 8.00 3.05 6.51
C CYS A 109 7.02 1.87 6.48
N HIS A 110 7.40 0.75 7.09
CA HIS A 110 6.60 -0.46 7.10
C HIS A 110 5.54 -0.45 8.20
N GLY A 111 4.39 -1.04 7.92
CA GLY A 111 3.48 -1.55 8.95
C GLY A 111 3.83 -3.00 9.29
N ILE A 112 3.84 -3.33 10.58
CA ILE A 112 4.13 -4.68 11.10
C ILE A 112 2.90 -5.27 11.76
N GLY A 113 2.51 -6.45 11.30
CA GLY A 113 1.41 -7.22 11.86
C GLY A 113 0.05 -6.98 11.18
N PRO A 114 -1.00 -7.69 11.66
CA PRO A 114 -0.99 -8.56 12.83
C PRO A 114 -0.14 -9.84 12.65
N LEU A 115 0.47 -10.30 13.75
CA LEU A 115 1.29 -11.52 13.84
C LEU A 115 0.61 -12.54 14.77
N ARG A 116 -0.37 -13.27 14.24
CA ARG A 116 -1.24 -14.19 14.99
C ARG A 116 -0.54 -15.52 15.33
N ARG A 117 0.38 -16.01 14.50
CA ARG A 117 1.07 -17.29 14.73
C ARG A 117 2.34 -17.13 15.58
N LYS A 118 2.65 -18.15 16.39
CA LYS A 118 3.87 -18.20 17.22
C LYS A 118 5.14 -18.11 16.38
N LEU A 119 5.18 -18.83 15.26
CA LEU A 119 6.31 -18.82 14.32
C LEU A 119 6.58 -17.42 13.77
N SER A 120 5.55 -16.71 13.31
CA SER A 120 5.69 -15.36 12.75
C SER A 120 6.24 -14.37 13.78
N ARG A 121 5.73 -14.43 15.02
CA ARG A 121 6.26 -13.63 16.13
C ARG A 121 7.72 -13.95 16.45
N TRP A 122 8.08 -15.23 16.46
CA TRP A 122 9.45 -15.66 16.71
C TRP A 122 10.41 -15.16 15.61
N MET A 123 10.06 -15.34 14.34
CA MET A 123 10.87 -14.88 13.19
C MET A 123 11.03 -13.36 13.21
N MET A 124 9.94 -12.62 13.42
CA MET A 124 9.99 -11.16 13.47
C MET A 124 10.85 -10.68 14.64
N ARG A 125 10.78 -11.32 15.82
CA ARG A 125 11.70 -11.02 16.94
C ARG A 125 13.15 -11.25 16.55
N LYS A 126 13.48 -12.37 15.90
CA LYS A 126 14.85 -12.65 15.45
C LYS A 126 15.37 -11.60 14.47
N ILE A 127 14.53 -11.18 13.52
CA ILE A 127 14.85 -10.08 12.59
C ILE A 127 15.12 -8.78 13.36
N LEU A 128 14.21 -8.38 14.25
CA LEU A 128 14.29 -7.11 14.97
C LEU A 128 15.41 -7.06 16.02
N SER A 129 15.83 -8.20 16.58
CA SER A 129 16.95 -8.26 17.52
C SER A 129 18.31 -8.07 16.86
N SER A 130 18.39 -8.12 15.53
CA SER A 130 19.65 -7.88 14.81
C SER A 130 20.01 -6.39 14.80
N ARG A 131 21.26 -6.07 15.11
CA ARG A 131 21.81 -4.70 14.97
C ARG A 131 21.87 -4.19 13.54
N HIS A 132 21.79 -5.10 12.56
CA HIS A 132 21.81 -4.78 11.13
C HIS A 132 20.42 -4.47 10.57
N VAL A 133 19.37 -4.48 11.40
CA VAL A 133 18.02 -4.09 10.99
C VAL A 133 17.68 -2.71 11.55
N TYR A 134 17.19 -1.85 10.67
CA TYR A 134 16.73 -0.50 10.95
C TYR A 134 15.23 -0.40 10.60
N PRO A 135 14.35 -0.62 11.57
CA PRO A 135 12.91 -0.48 11.36
C PRO A 135 12.53 1.00 11.33
N ILE A 136 11.95 1.46 10.22
CA ILE A 136 11.30 2.76 10.10
C ILE A 136 9.80 2.47 9.94
N LEU A 137 8.98 2.85 10.91
CA LEU A 137 7.60 2.39 11.02
C LEU A 137 6.63 3.51 10.72
N ARG A 138 5.60 3.23 9.92
CA ARG A 138 4.61 4.25 9.48
C ARG A 138 3.50 4.55 10.50
N ASP A 139 3.38 3.72 11.53
CA ASP A 139 2.29 3.80 12.51
C ASP A 139 2.76 3.45 13.92
N GLU A 140 2.08 4.01 14.91
CA GLU A 140 2.42 3.91 16.33
C GLU A 140 2.35 2.46 16.85
N VAL A 141 1.41 1.66 16.34
CA VAL A 141 1.24 0.26 16.77
C VAL A 141 2.47 -0.57 16.36
N SER A 142 2.88 -0.44 15.11
CA SER A 142 4.08 -1.04 14.55
C SER A 142 5.34 -0.55 15.28
N TYR A 143 5.45 0.76 15.52
CA TYR A 143 6.56 1.36 16.24
C TYR A 143 6.70 0.80 17.66
N ARG A 144 5.62 0.81 18.44
CA ARG A 144 5.61 0.27 19.81
C ARG A 144 5.98 -1.21 19.84
N TYR A 145 5.47 -2.00 18.89
CA TYR A 145 5.86 -3.40 18.76
C TYR A 145 7.36 -3.58 18.49
N CYS A 146 7.90 -2.85 17.52
CA CYS A 146 9.32 -2.93 17.17
C CYS A 146 10.23 -2.40 18.28
N ARG A 147 9.84 -1.33 18.97
CA ARG A 147 10.64 -0.68 20.01
C ARG A 147 10.87 -1.56 21.24
N MET A 148 9.95 -2.48 21.54
CA MET A 148 10.14 -3.48 22.58
C MET A 148 11.31 -4.44 22.30
N ILE A 149 11.75 -4.55 21.04
CA ILE A 149 12.76 -5.54 20.60
C ILE A 149 14.02 -4.86 20.06
N SER A 150 13.87 -3.76 19.32
CA SER A 150 14.95 -3.06 18.62
C SER A 150 15.09 -1.62 19.11
N LYS A 151 16.31 -1.26 19.54
CA LYS A 151 16.67 0.12 19.87
C LYS A 151 16.85 1.01 18.63
N ASN A 152 16.86 0.43 17.43
CA ASN A 152 17.00 1.16 16.17
C ASN A 152 15.64 1.52 15.53
N ALA A 153 14.53 1.13 16.16
CA ALA A 153 13.19 1.44 15.66
C ALA A 153 12.94 2.96 15.68
N VAL A 154 12.45 3.50 14.56
CA VAL A 154 12.10 4.91 14.36
C VAL A 154 10.65 5.01 13.90
N LEU A 155 9.89 5.93 14.50
CA LEU A 155 8.54 6.28 14.05
C LEU A 155 8.64 7.27 12.88
N SER A 156 7.83 7.05 11.85
CA SER A 156 7.71 7.84 10.64
C SER A 156 6.26 7.81 10.15
N VAL A 157 6.04 8.28 8.93
CA VAL A 157 4.76 8.26 8.22
C VAL A 157 4.81 7.28 7.05
N ASP A 158 3.65 7.00 6.46
CA ASP A 158 3.57 6.20 5.23
C ASP A 158 4.27 6.91 4.06
N LEU A 159 4.97 6.16 3.19
CA LEU A 159 5.72 6.74 2.07
C LEU A 159 4.85 7.51 1.09
N LEU A 160 3.56 7.17 0.98
CA LEU A 160 2.65 7.88 0.09
C LEU A 160 2.60 9.38 0.40
N VAL A 161 2.86 9.80 1.65
CA VAL A 161 2.92 11.21 2.05
C VAL A 161 4.02 11.98 1.32
N LEU A 162 5.06 11.30 0.84
CA LEU A 162 6.13 11.93 0.06
C LEU A 162 5.71 12.23 -1.38
N LYS A 163 4.59 11.67 -1.85
CA LYS A 163 4.16 11.86 -3.22
C LYS A 163 3.68 13.29 -3.41
N ARG A 164 4.37 14.02 -4.30
CA ARG A 164 3.91 15.34 -4.74
C ARG A 164 2.78 15.12 -5.76
N LEU A 165 1.56 15.40 -5.34
CA LEU A 165 0.39 15.42 -6.22
C LEU A 165 0.16 16.84 -6.68
N GLU A 166 0.06 17.05 -7.99
CA GLU A 166 -0.36 18.34 -8.54
C GLU A 166 -1.84 18.54 -8.21
N THR A 167 -2.10 19.35 -7.19
CA THR A 167 -3.47 19.71 -6.81
C THR A 167 -3.85 21.01 -7.54
N PRO A 168 -4.97 21.04 -8.28
CA PRO A 168 -5.46 22.29 -8.83
C PRO A 168 -5.72 23.29 -7.70
N ARG A 169 -5.33 24.56 -7.87
CA ARG A 169 -5.49 25.61 -6.84
C ARG A 169 -6.94 25.82 -6.38
N LYS A 170 -7.91 25.45 -7.22
CA LYS A 170 -9.35 25.39 -6.91
C LYS A 170 -9.94 24.16 -7.59
N VAL A 171 -10.38 23.19 -6.80
CA VAL A 171 -11.26 22.11 -7.26
C VAL A 171 -12.63 22.40 -6.68
N ASP A 172 -13.62 22.62 -7.53
CA ASP A 172 -15.00 22.73 -7.07
C ASP A 172 -15.49 21.34 -6.65
N ARG A 173 -15.80 21.20 -5.37
CA ARG A 173 -16.29 19.97 -4.74
C ARG A 173 -17.75 20.07 -4.32
N ASN A 174 -18.44 21.17 -4.63
CA ASN A 174 -19.89 21.29 -4.47
C ASN A 174 -20.63 20.55 -5.59
N THR A 175 -20.25 19.30 -5.81
CA THR A 175 -20.84 18.40 -6.79
C THR A 175 -21.60 17.28 -6.08
N GLY A 176 -22.50 16.62 -6.80
CA GLY A 176 -23.13 15.37 -6.33
C GLY A 176 -22.22 14.14 -6.49
N LYS A 177 -20.93 14.33 -6.77
CA LYS A 177 -19.98 13.24 -7.08
C LYS A 177 -19.27 12.74 -5.83
N ILE A 178 -19.22 11.42 -5.65
CA ILE A 178 -18.42 10.75 -4.60
C ILE A 178 -17.56 9.64 -5.19
N SER A 179 -16.49 9.29 -4.49
CA SER A 179 -15.68 8.11 -4.83
C SER A 179 -15.81 7.05 -3.75
N MET A 180 -15.88 5.78 -4.15
CA MET A 180 -15.95 4.65 -3.23
C MET A 180 -14.82 3.66 -3.48
N ILE A 181 -14.13 3.27 -2.41
CA ILE A 181 -13.10 2.22 -2.39
C ILE A 181 -13.53 1.19 -1.35
N LEU A 182 -14.46 0.31 -1.73
CA LEU A 182 -15.04 -0.71 -0.85
C LEU A 182 -14.49 -2.09 -1.18
N ARG A 183 -14.22 -2.89 -0.15
CA ARG A 183 -13.85 -4.31 -0.24
C ARG A 183 -15.07 -5.22 -0.18
N LYS A 184 -16.16 -4.73 0.43
CA LYS A 184 -17.42 -5.47 0.58
C LYS A 184 -18.60 -4.63 0.11
N ILE A 185 -19.65 -5.33 -0.30
CA ILE A 185 -20.95 -4.73 -0.60
C ILE A 185 -21.62 -4.42 0.76
N PRO A 186 -22.24 -3.24 0.92
CA PRO A 186 -23.11 -2.95 2.06
C PRO A 186 -24.18 -4.05 2.27
N GLU A 187 -24.45 -4.41 3.52
CA GLU A 187 -25.42 -5.46 3.83
C GLU A 187 -26.86 -5.02 3.52
N ASP A 188 -27.17 -3.74 3.73
CA ASP A 188 -28.46 -3.13 3.44
C ASP A 188 -28.32 -2.10 2.32
N MET A 189 -28.49 -2.56 1.08
CA MET A 189 -28.38 -1.70 -0.10
C MET A 189 -29.55 -0.70 -0.22
N GLU A 190 -30.71 -1.02 0.32
CA GLU A 190 -31.86 -0.12 0.25
C GLU A 190 -31.62 1.11 1.14
N ASP A 191 -31.25 0.89 2.39
CA ASP A 191 -30.90 1.98 3.31
C ASP A 191 -29.68 2.77 2.82
N PHE A 192 -28.64 2.05 2.36
CA PHE A 192 -27.45 2.68 1.80
C PHE A 192 -27.77 3.64 0.66
N THR A 193 -28.61 3.24 -0.30
CA THR A 193 -29.01 4.10 -1.41
C THR A 193 -29.90 5.26 -0.97
N LYS A 194 -30.78 5.07 0.02
CA LYS A 194 -31.60 6.15 0.60
C LYS A 194 -30.74 7.23 1.26
N ILE A 195 -29.72 6.83 2.02
CA ILE A 195 -28.78 7.75 2.67
C ILE A 195 -28.00 8.56 1.62
N LEU A 196 -27.49 7.91 0.58
CA LEU A 196 -26.76 8.62 -0.48
C LEU A 196 -27.63 9.63 -1.22
N ALA A 197 -28.87 9.27 -1.52
CA ALA A 197 -29.82 10.18 -2.17
C ALA A 197 -30.18 11.37 -1.26
N SER A 198 -30.39 11.15 0.05
CA SER A 198 -30.79 12.21 0.99
C SER A 198 -29.72 13.27 1.19
N ILE A 199 -28.44 12.92 1.01
CA ILE A 199 -27.32 13.88 1.06
C ILE A 199 -26.99 14.48 -0.31
N GLY A 200 -27.77 14.20 -1.36
CA GLY A 200 -27.64 14.78 -2.69
C GLY A 200 -26.54 14.16 -3.57
N VAL A 201 -26.22 12.88 -3.39
CA VAL A 201 -25.34 12.15 -4.32
C VAL A 201 -26.06 11.92 -5.64
N SER A 202 -25.39 12.20 -6.76
CA SER A 202 -25.87 11.96 -8.12
C SER A 202 -24.89 11.14 -8.97
N GLU A 203 -23.59 11.18 -8.66
CA GLU A 203 -22.53 10.46 -9.37
C GLU A 203 -21.64 9.68 -8.40
N ILE A 204 -21.30 8.44 -8.75
CA ILE A 204 -20.47 7.54 -7.95
C ILE A 204 -19.35 6.98 -8.83
N ASP A 205 -18.10 7.25 -8.45
CA ASP A 205 -16.93 6.58 -9.02
C ASP A 205 -16.49 5.44 -8.10
N LEU A 206 -16.61 4.22 -8.60
CA LEU A 206 -16.15 2.99 -7.96
C LEU A 206 -14.67 2.75 -8.31
N LEU A 207 -13.81 2.92 -7.33
CA LEU A 207 -12.36 2.96 -7.50
C LEU A 207 -11.72 1.59 -7.24
N VAL A 208 -11.12 1.01 -8.27
CA VAL A 208 -10.48 -0.31 -8.23
C VAL A 208 -9.00 -0.14 -7.87
N PHE A 209 -8.67 -0.17 -6.57
CA PHE A 209 -7.28 -0.03 -6.12
C PHE A 209 -6.47 -1.32 -6.30
N PHE A 210 -7.11 -2.48 -6.42
CA PHE A 210 -6.43 -3.76 -6.65
C PHE A 210 -7.34 -4.64 -7.53
N PRO A 211 -7.08 -4.68 -8.85
CA PRO A 211 -7.98 -5.33 -9.83
C PRO A 211 -8.42 -6.74 -9.45
N ASN A 212 -7.48 -7.58 -9.02
CA ASN A 212 -7.76 -8.97 -8.67
C ASN A 212 -8.67 -9.16 -7.45
N MET A 213 -8.80 -8.13 -6.60
CA MET A 213 -9.58 -8.20 -5.36
C MET A 213 -10.86 -7.36 -5.43
N ASP A 214 -10.79 -6.20 -6.09
CA ASP A 214 -11.86 -5.20 -6.01
C ASP A 214 -12.80 -5.21 -7.21
N TYR A 215 -12.35 -5.69 -8.37
CA TYR A 215 -13.14 -5.57 -9.61
C TYR A 215 -14.48 -6.30 -9.52
N GLY A 216 -14.50 -7.51 -8.94
CA GLY A 216 -15.74 -8.27 -8.74
C GLY A 216 -16.74 -7.57 -7.81
N THR A 217 -16.25 -6.99 -6.70
CA THR A 217 -17.09 -6.22 -5.77
C THR A 217 -17.63 -4.95 -6.43
N ASN A 218 -16.79 -4.21 -7.16
CA ASN A 218 -17.20 -2.99 -7.85
C ASN A 218 -18.21 -3.26 -8.97
N ARG A 219 -18.11 -4.39 -9.68
CA ARG A 219 -19.10 -4.77 -10.69
C ARG A 219 -20.49 -5.00 -10.09
N LYS A 220 -20.57 -5.72 -8.97
CA LYS A 220 -21.84 -5.93 -8.27
C LYS A 220 -22.42 -4.62 -7.73
N LEU A 221 -21.58 -3.79 -7.08
CA LEU A 221 -22.00 -2.45 -6.64
C LEU A 221 -22.50 -1.59 -7.79
N GLN A 222 -21.88 -1.66 -8.97
CA GLN A 222 -22.35 -0.93 -10.14
C GLN A 222 -23.74 -1.38 -10.57
N GLU A 223 -24.00 -2.69 -10.58
CA GLU A 223 -25.33 -3.24 -10.92
C GLU A 223 -26.41 -2.77 -9.95
N ASP A 224 -26.12 -2.75 -8.65
CA ASP A 224 -27.06 -2.35 -7.60
C ASP A 224 -27.30 -0.82 -7.55
N LEU A 225 -26.29 -0.01 -7.90
CA LEU A 225 -26.34 1.45 -7.76
C LEU A 225 -26.80 2.18 -9.04
N ARG A 226 -26.63 1.57 -10.23
CA ARG A 226 -26.89 2.24 -11.53
C ARG A 226 -28.35 2.64 -11.77
N GLU A 227 -29.30 2.03 -11.05
CA GLU A 227 -30.72 2.40 -11.16
C GLU A 227 -31.02 3.79 -10.59
N LYS A 228 -30.22 4.24 -9.62
CA LYS A 228 -30.45 5.50 -8.89
C LYS A 228 -29.37 6.56 -9.12
N PHE A 229 -28.16 6.15 -9.49
CA PHE A 229 -27.00 7.04 -9.63
C PHE A 229 -26.28 6.82 -10.95
N LYS A 230 -25.55 7.84 -11.41
CA LYS A 230 -24.56 7.68 -12.48
C LYS A 230 -23.31 7.00 -11.92
N VAL A 231 -23.03 5.76 -12.32
CA VAL A 231 -21.95 4.96 -11.73
C VAL A 231 -20.86 4.59 -12.74
N ARG A 232 -19.59 4.91 -12.43
CA ARG A 232 -18.43 4.52 -13.23
C ARG A 232 -17.49 3.63 -12.43
N ILE A 233 -16.77 2.74 -13.11
CA ILE A 233 -15.68 1.96 -12.51
C ILE A 233 -14.37 2.49 -13.06
N LEU A 234 -13.45 2.91 -12.19
CA LEU A 234 -12.16 3.46 -12.56
C LEU A 234 -11.03 2.53 -12.11
N MET A 235 -10.05 2.33 -13.00
CA MET A 235 -8.94 1.39 -12.80
C MET A 235 -7.57 1.99 -13.08
N ASN A 236 -7.49 3.04 -13.92
CA ASN A 236 -6.23 3.70 -14.24
C ASN A 236 -5.77 4.56 -13.06
N HIS A 237 -4.47 4.53 -12.75
CA HIS A 237 -3.90 5.27 -11.62
C HIS A 237 -4.19 6.79 -11.66
N GLU A 238 -4.15 7.41 -12.84
CA GLU A 238 -4.43 8.84 -13.03
C GLU A 238 -5.90 9.12 -12.73
N ASP A 239 -6.82 8.36 -13.33
CA ASP A 239 -8.28 8.47 -13.08
C ASP A 239 -8.62 8.26 -11.60
N LEU A 240 -7.94 7.33 -10.91
CA LEU A 240 -8.14 7.08 -9.48
C LEU A 240 -7.80 8.33 -8.65
N VAL A 241 -6.66 8.97 -8.95
CA VAL A 241 -6.22 10.19 -8.26
C VAL A 241 -7.13 11.36 -8.59
N GLU A 242 -7.47 11.56 -9.86
CA GLU A 242 -8.40 12.60 -10.32
C GLU A 242 -9.78 12.47 -9.68
N SER A 243 -10.32 11.25 -9.63
CA SER A 243 -11.61 11.00 -9.00
C SER A 243 -11.59 11.35 -7.51
N VAL A 244 -10.56 10.95 -6.77
CA VAL A 244 -10.40 11.33 -5.36
C VAL A 244 -10.28 12.84 -5.20
N MET A 245 -9.57 13.54 -6.09
CA MET A 245 -9.44 15.00 -6.03
C MET A 245 -10.75 15.74 -6.26
N THR A 246 -11.55 15.28 -7.23
CA THR A 246 -12.77 15.96 -7.72
C THR A 246 -14.05 15.57 -6.97
N SER A 247 -14.00 14.52 -6.16
CA SER A 247 -15.14 14.09 -5.35
C SER A 247 -15.45 15.01 -4.18
N ARG A 248 -16.74 15.13 -3.86
CA ARG A 248 -17.22 15.83 -2.66
C ARG A 248 -16.71 15.18 -1.38
N PHE A 249 -16.73 13.85 -1.34
CA PHE A 249 -16.06 13.05 -0.32
C PHE A 249 -15.72 11.64 -0.84
N VAL A 250 -14.84 10.95 -0.13
CA VAL A 250 -14.43 9.57 -0.44
C VAL A 250 -14.89 8.61 0.65
N MET A 251 -15.50 7.49 0.26
CA MET A 251 -15.80 6.37 1.16
C MET A 251 -14.74 5.29 0.96
N THR A 252 -13.97 4.95 1.99
CA THR A 252 -12.84 4.02 1.80
C THR A 252 -12.64 3.02 2.93
N GLU A 253 -12.44 1.77 2.55
CA GLU A 253 -11.99 0.67 3.42
C GLU A 253 -10.50 0.37 3.22
N ARG A 254 -9.78 1.23 2.50
CA ARG A 254 -8.35 1.07 2.21
C ARG A 254 -7.55 2.24 2.74
N LEU A 255 -6.48 1.93 3.48
CA LEU A 255 -5.59 2.92 4.06
C LEU A 255 -5.07 3.95 3.03
N HIS A 256 -4.61 3.49 1.87
CA HIS A 256 -4.10 4.38 0.82
C HIS A 256 -5.20 5.30 0.25
N GLY A 257 -6.48 4.91 0.30
CA GLY A 257 -7.58 5.79 -0.08
C GLY A 257 -7.74 6.96 0.89
N ALA A 258 -7.64 6.69 2.20
CA ALA A 258 -7.68 7.70 3.25
C ALA A 258 -6.47 8.65 3.20
N ILE A 259 -5.26 8.10 3.02
CA ILE A 259 -4.04 8.90 2.89
C ILE A 259 -4.11 9.78 1.65
N LEU A 260 -4.50 9.22 0.49
CA LEU A 260 -4.64 10.00 -0.75
C LEU A 260 -5.65 11.13 -0.60
N SER A 261 -6.81 10.85 0.00
CA SER A 261 -7.85 11.86 0.27
C SER A 261 -7.33 12.98 1.18
N THR A 262 -6.54 12.61 2.21
CA THR A 262 -5.89 13.58 3.11
C THR A 262 -4.90 14.48 2.35
N LEU A 263 -4.07 13.89 1.48
CA LEU A 263 -3.05 14.64 0.74
C LEU A 263 -3.65 15.66 -0.24
N VAL A 264 -4.81 15.37 -0.81
CA VAL A 264 -5.49 16.26 -1.77
C VAL A 264 -6.56 17.14 -1.13
N GLY A 265 -6.78 17.01 0.18
CA GLY A 265 -7.77 17.77 0.94
C GLY A 265 -9.23 17.40 0.63
N THR A 266 -9.49 16.18 0.15
CA THR A 266 -10.85 15.68 -0.04
C THR A 266 -11.34 15.03 1.27
N PRO A 267 -12.50 15.44 1.83
CA PRO A 267 -13.09 14.78 2.99
C PRO A 267 -13.29 13.28 2.74
N PHE A 268 -13.09 12.45 3.75
CA PHE A 268 -13.30 11.01 3.59
C PHE A 268 -13.91 10.37 4.83
N ILE A 269 -14.62 9.28 4.59
CA ILE A 269 -15.17 8.39 5.61
C ILE A 269 -14.40 7.07 5.50
N SER A 270 -13.84 6.64 6.62
CA SER A 270 -13.14 5.35 6.71
C SER A 270 -13.75 4.47 7.80
N ASN A 271 -13.41 3.17 7.79
CA ASN A 271 -13.88 2.19 8.77
C ASN A 271 -15.42 2.01 8.73
N LEU A 272 -15.95 1.86 7.51
CA LEU A 272 -17.38 1.66 7.21
C LEU A 272 -17.87 0.32 7.75
N ARG A 273 -18.18 0.24 9.05
CA ARG A 273 -19.02 -0.82 9.59
C ARG A 273 -20.47 -0.42 9.37
N ILE A 274 -20.98 -0.64 8.16
CA ILE A 274 -22.43 -0.57 7.90
C ILE A 274 -23.04 -1.82 8.55
N LYS A 275 -23.39 -1.72 9.82
CA LYS A 275 -24.20 -2.73 10.51
C LYS A 275 -25.63 -2.23 10.55
N LYS A 276 -26.60 -3.16 10.44
CA LYS A 276 -28.01 -2.88 10.73
C LYS A 276 -28.12 -2.09 12.04
N ILE A 277 -28.77 -0.92 11.95
CA ILE A 277 -29.28 -0.18 13.11
C ILE A 277 -30.51 -0.93 13.64
#